data_AF-A0AA45N3G4-F1
#
_entry.id   AF-A0AA45N3G4-F1
#
_cell.length_a   1.000
_cell.length_b   1.000
_cell.length_c   1.000
_cell.angle_alpha   90.00
_cell.angle_beta   90.00
_cell.angle_gamma   90.00
#
_symmetry.space_group_name_H-M   'P 1'
#
loop_
_entity.id
_entity.type
_entity.pdbx_description
1 polymer ?
#
loop_
_entity_poly.entity_id
_entity_poly.type
_entity_poly.pdbx_seq_one_letter_code
_entity_poly.pdbx_strand_id
1 'polypeptide(L)'
;MSVIMGQDLPLERPDTTGRAALFVPTANIKDDVLETVRKGAAIVGFGNHDRTLTIYYESNRFNEANLVKWEQKARKAFERLAENLPTVSKMVSRPENFEQVGYISSKGILIRRMEKLMKWLEVSDAMDSAPESENIVFAPPPPPKKIT
;
A
#
# COMPACT_ATOMS: atom_id res chain seq x y z
N MET A 1 -17.47 3.17 -21.96
CA MET A 1 -17.78 2.50 -20.68
C MET A 1 -16.71 2.89 -19.68
N SER A 2 -17.01 3.87 -18.83
CA SER A 2 -16.07 4.43 -17.84
C SER A 2 -16.05 3.52 -16.61
N VAL A 3 -14.92 2.85 -16.35
CA VAL A 3 -14.70 2.18 -15.07
C VAL A 3 -14.63 3.28 -14.01
N ILE A 4 -15.75 3.60 -13.38
CA ILE A 4 -15.71 4.32 -12.11
C ILE A 4 -15.31 3.27 -11.08
N MET A 5 -14.02 3.31 -10.77
CA MET A 5 -13.35 2.88 -9.53
C MET A 5 -14.28 2.20 -8.52
N GLY A 6 -13.97 0.95 -8.19
CA GLY A 6 -14.80 0.08 -7.35
C GLY A 6 -15.20 0.72 -6.03
N GLN A 7 -16.40 1.28 -6.01
CA GLN A 7 -17.30 1.47 -4.87
C GLN A 7 -16.79 2.12 -3.57
N ASP A 8 -15.49 2.41 -3.36
CA ASP A 8 -14.96 2.97 -2.10
C ASP A 8 -13.44 3.30 -2.16
N LEU A 9 -12.93 4.00 -3.18
CA LEU A 9 -11.60 4.62 -3.02
C LEU A 9 -11.70 5.59 -1.83
N PRO A 10 -10.96 5.39 -0.71
CA PRO A 10 -11.04 6.31 0.41
C PRO A 10 -10.67 7.70 -0.06
N LEU A 11 -11.56 8.66 0.14
CA LEU A 11 -11.30 10.07 -0.12
C LEU A 11 -10.71 10.68 1.14
N GLU A 12 -9.62 11.42 0.96
CA GLU A 12 -8.82 11.99 2.05
C GLU A 12 -8.05 10.96 2.88
N ARG A 13 -7.13 11.50 3.69
CA ARG A 13 -6.28 10.67 4.55
C ARG A 13 -7.15 9.99 5.62
N PRO A 14 -7.10 8.66 5.75
CA PRO A 14 -7.79 7.97 6.83
C PRO A 14 -7.27 8.41 8.20
N ASP A 15 -8.17 8.48 9.17
CA ASP A 15 -7.82 8.57 10.58
C ASP A 15 -7.29 7.22 11.11
N THR A 16 -7.01 7.14 12.41
CA THR A 16 -6.47 5.93 13.07
C THR A 16 -7.38 4.69 12.98
N THR A 17 -8.66 4.88 12.66
CA THR A 17 -9.67 3.82 12.51
C THR A 17 -10.07 3.58 11.05
N GLY A 18 -9.72 4.51 10.17
CA GLY A 18 -10.00 4.48 8.76
C GLY A 18 -9.19 3.42 8.00
N ARG A 19 -9.55 3.30 6.72
CA ARG A 19 -8.88 2.40 5.76
C ARG A 19 -8.25 3.20 4.64
N ALA A 20 -7.08 2.75 4.17
CA ALA A 20 -6.49 3.21 2.93
C ALA A 20 -6.70 2.17 1.83
N ALA A 21 -6.61 2.60 0.57
CA ALA A 21 -6.57 1.70 -0.58
C ALA A 21 -5.17 1.10 -0.75
N LEU A 22 -5.12 -0.15 -1.21
CA LEU A 22 -3.91 -0.82 -1.68
C LEU A 22 -3.85 -0.75 -3.20
N PHE A 23 -2.67 -0.49 -3.76
CA PHE A 23 -2.50 -0.30 -5.19
C PHE A 23 -1.38 -1.18 -5.77
N VAL A 24 -1.49 -1.46 -7.06
CA VAL A 24 -0.39 -1.93 -7.91
C VAL A 24 -0.24 -1.02 -9.13
N PRO A 25 0.96 -0.90 -9.72
CA PRO A 25 1.14 -0.19 -10.98
C PRO A 25 0.29 -0.79 -12.11
N THR A 26 -0.25 0.07 -12.97
CA THR A 26 -0.87 -0.37 -14.24
C THR A 26 0.19 -0.55 -15.32
N ALA A 27 -0.18 -1.16 -16.44
CA ALA A 27 0.67 -1.21 -17.63
C ALA A 27 0.94 0.17 -18.27
N ASN A 28 0.16 1.20 -17.89
CA ASN A 28 0.28 2.56 -18.40
C ASN A 28 1.07 3.48 -17.46
N ILE A 29 1.63 2.93 -16.37
CA ILE A 29 2.44 3.72 -15.45
C ILE A 29 3.60 4.35 -16.20
N LYS A 30 3.88 5.62 -15.91
CA LYS A 30 5.06 6.29 -16.45
C LYS A 30 6.33 5.74 -15.81
N ASP A 31 7.38 5.62 -16.60
CA ASP A 31 8.66 5.03 -16.17
C ASP A 31 9.27 5.77 -14.97
N ASP A 32 9.22 7.09 -14.95
CA ASP A 32 9.72 7.92 -13.84
C ASP A 32 8.97 7.65 -12.51
N VAL A 33 7.66 7.43 -12.58
CA VAL A 33 6.84 7.05 -11.42
C VAL A 33 7.19 5.64 -10.95
N LEU A 34 7.37 4.70 -11.90
CA LEU A 34 7.73 3.32 -11.59
C LEU A 34 9.13 3.21 -10.96
N GLU A 35 10.12 3.94 -11.47
CA GLU A 35 11.47 4.03 -10.92
C GLU A 35 11.45 4.59 -9.49
N THR A 36 10.61 5.59 -9.24
CA THR A 36 10.45 6.21 -7.93
C THR A 36 9.86 5.24 -6.90
N VAL A 37 8.77 4.56 -7.24
CA VAL A 37 8.09 3.60 -6.35
C VAL A 37 8.95 2.35 -6.11
N ARG A 38 9.72 1.95 -7.13
CA ARG A 38 10.54 0.72 -7.21
C ARG A 38 9.71 -0.56 -7.32
N LYS A 39 10.28 -1.51 -8.07
CA LYS A 39 9.72 -2.86 -8.23
C LYS A 39 9.56 -3.56 -6.87
N GLY A 40 8.44 -4.26 -6.71
CA GLY A 40 8.14 -5.05 -5.51
C GLY A 40 7.76 -4.23 -4.27
N ALA A 41 7.54 -2.93 -4.42
CA ALA A 41 7.04 -2.09 -3.34
C ALA A 41 5.58 -2.39 -3.00
N ALA A 42 5.24 -2.20 -1.73
CA ALA A 42 3.85 -2.09 -1.30
C ALA A 42 3.40 -0.62 -1.40
N ILE A 43 2.22 -0.39 -1.97
CA ILE A 43 1.69 0.94 -2.26
C ILE A 43 0.33 1.08 -1.59
N VAL A 44 0.19 2.11 -0.76
CA VAL A 44 -1.05 2.46 -0.06
C VAL A 44 -1.40 3.92 -0.36
N GLY A 45 -2.68 4.27 -0.32
CA GLY A 45 -3.06 5.65 -0.62
C GLY A 45 -4.54 5.95 -0.49
N PHE A 46 -4.88 7.16 -0.87
CA PHE A 46 -6.24 7.68 -0.90
C PHE A 46 -6.42 8.66 -2.07
N GLY A 47 -7.67 8.89 -2.45
CA GLY A 47 -8.06 9.86 -3.47
C GLY A 47 -8.13 11.28 -2.92
N ASN A 48 -7.75 12.24 -3.75
CA ASN A 48 -7.86 13.67 -3.46
C ASN A 48 -9.06 14.27 -4.22
N HIS A 49 -9.61 15.39 -3.73
CA HIS A 49 -10.73 16.10 -4.37
C HIS A 49 -10.44 16.58 -5.80
N ASP A 50 -9.16 16.79 -6.13
CA ASP A 50 -8.69 17.19 -7.45
C ASP A 50 -8.55 16.00 -8.45
N ARG A 51 -9.02 14.81 -8.06
CA ARG A 51 -8.92 13.55 -8.82
C ARG A 51 -7.49 13.01 -8.98
N THR A 52 -6.57 13.43 -8.12
CA THR A 52 -5.27 12.77 -7.97
C THR A 52 -5.29 11.73 -6.84
N LEU A 53 -4.23 10.94 -6.74
CA LEU A 53 -3.98 10.04 -5.62
C LEU A 53 -2.82 10.57 -4.78
N THR A 54 -2.97 10.55 -3.47
CA THR A 54 -1.83 10.62 -2.56
C THR A 54 -1.43 9.19 -2.18
N ILE A 55 -0.21 8.78 -2.54
CA ILE A 55 0.30 7.45 -2.24
C ILE A 55 1.52 7.52 -1.31
N TYR A 56 1.62 6.50 -0.47
CA TYR A 56 2.78 6.15 0.33
C TYR A 56 3.23 4.76 -0.10
N TYR A 57 4.54 4.53 -0.13
CA TYR A 57 5.09 3.26 -0.59
C TYR A 57 6.28 2.80 0.25
N GLU A 58 6.55 1.50 0.24
CA GLU A 58 7.71 0.92 0.90
C GLU A 58 8.27 -0.24 0.05
N SER A 59 9.54 -0.13 -0.32
CA SER A 59 10.26 -1.10 -1.15
C SER A 59 11.35 -1.84 -0.37
N ASN A 60 11.45 -1.60 0.94
CA ASN A 60 12.58 -1.99 1.78
C ASN A 60 13.94 -1.48 1.25
N ARG A 61 14.01 -0.21 0.85
CA ARG A 61 15.22 0.40 0.24
C ARG A 61 16.49 0.23 1.08
N PHE A 62 16.34 0.17 2.41
CA PHE A 62 17.46 0.09 3.35
C PHE A 62 17.75 -1.35 3.82
N ASN A 63 17.10 -2.35 3.23
CA ASN A 63 17.26 -3.77 3.55
C ASN A 63 17.08 -4.07 5.05
N GLU A 64 16.03 -3.52 5.64
CA GLU A 64 15.64 -3.80 7.02
C GLU A 64 15.16 -5.26 7.13
N ALA A 65 15.71 -6.00 8.09
CA ALA A 65 15.48 -7.44 8.24
C ALA A 65 14.02 -7.80 8.58
N ASN A 66 13.24 -6.86 9.11
CA ASN A 66 11.84 -7.01 9.47
C ASN A 66 10.86 -6.52 8.38
N LEU A 67 11.34 -6.20 7.17
CA LEU A 67 10.54 -5.77 6.02
C LEU A 67 10.72 -6.67 4.80
N VAL A 68 10.82 -7.97 5.05
CA VAL A 68 11.00 -8.97 3.98
C VAL A 68 9.67 -9.24 3.29
N LYS A 69 8.59 -9.40 4.05
CA LYS A 69 7.25 -9.72 3.52
C LYS A 69 6.53 -8.47 3.01
N TRP A 70 5.72 -8.63 1.98
CA TRP A 70 4.99 -7.54 1.33
C TRP A 70 4.00 -6.86 2.29
N GLU A 71 3.30 -7.63 3.12
CA GLU A 71 2.38 -7.11 4.11
C GLU A 71 3.07 -6.26 5.18
N GLN A 72 4.34 -6.54 5.50
CA GLN A 72 5.14 -5.73 6.43
C GLN A 72 5.45 -4.36 5.81
N LYS A 73 5.82 -4.35 4.53
CA LYS A 73 6.02 -3.11 3.75
C LYS A 73 4.73 -2.30 3.66
N ALA A 74 3.60 -2.97 3.37
CA ALA A 74 2.28 -2.34 3.28
C ALA A 74 1.87 -1.70 4.60
N ARG A 75 2.07 -2.41 5.72
CA ARG A 75 1.83 -1.91 7.08
C ARG A 75 2.66 -0.66 7.38
N LYS A 76 3.97 -0.69 7.11
CA LYS A 76 4.86 0.46 7.35
C LYS A 76 4.45 1.69 6.52
N ALA A 77 4.07 1.48 5.26
CA ALA A 77 3.58 2.56 4.41
C ALA A 77 2.25 3.13 4.94
N PHE A 78 1.35 2.27 5.44
CA PHE A 78 0.08 2.68 6.03
C PHE A 78 0.24 3.45 7.34
N GLU A 79 1.12 3.02 8.24
CA GLU A 79 1.40 3.72 9.50
C GLU A 79 1.89 5.15 9.23
N ARG A 80 2.83 5.33 8.29
CA ARG A 80 3.28 6.67 7.86
C ARG A 80 2.14 7.50 7.26
N LEU A 81 1.26 6.86 6.50
CA LEU A 81 0.11 7.51 5.88
C LEU A 81 -0.89 7.97 6.94
N ALA A 82 -1.31 7.10 7.86
CA ALA A 82 -2.30 7.38 8.89
C ALA A 82 -1.82 8.44 9.89
N GLU A 83 -0.56 8.37 10.31
CA GLU A 83 0.05 9.31 11.26
C GLU A 83 0.61 10.57 10.59
N ASN A 84 0.53 10.66 9.25
CA ASN A 84 1.10 11.77 8.49
C ASN A 84 2.59 12.01 8.74
N LEU A 85 3.35 10.95 8.94
CA LEU A 85 4.77 11.06 9.22
C LEU A 85 5.52 11.67 8.03
N PRO A 86 6.51 12.54 8.26
CA PRO A 86 7.37 13.04 7.21
C PRO A 86 8.17 11.88 6.60
N THR A 87 8.05 11.70 5.28
CA THR A 87 8.73 10.63 4.55
C THR A 87 9.00 11.04 3.11
N VAL A 88 10.09 10.54 2.53
CA VAL A 88 10.40 10.68 1.10
C VAL A 88 9.64 9.65 0.26
N SER A 89 9.14 8.58 0.88
CA SER A 89 8.38 7.53 0.19
C SER A 89 6.88 7.88 0.10
N LYS A 90 6.60 9.09 -0.41
CA LYS A 90 5.27 9.67 -0.60
C LYS A 90 5.26 10.45 -1.90
N MET A 91 4.17 10.38 -2.67
CA MET A 91 3.98 11.24 -3.84
C MET A 91 2.51 11.46 -4.18
N VAL A 92 2.24 12.49 -4.98
CA VAL A 92 0.95 12.69 -5.65
C VAL A 92 1.08 12.15 -7.07
N SER A 93 0.12 11.33 -7.51
CA SER A 93 0.12 10.72 -8.83
C SER A 93 -1.26 10.76 -9.47
N ARG A 94 -1.29 10.65 -10.79
CA ARG A 94 -2.54 10.42 -11.53
C ARG A 94 -3.07 9.01 -11.23
N PRO A 95 -4.40 8.84 -11.14
CA PRO A 95 -4.97 7.52 -10.88
C PRO A 95 -4.73 6.50 -11.99
N GLU A 96 -4.53 6.94 -13.24
CA GLU A 96 -4.24 6.06 -14.38
C GLU A 96 -2.98 5.21 -14.22
N ASN A 97 -2.04 5.65 -13.37
CA ASN A 97 -0.81 4.94 -13.05
C ASN A 97 -1.03 3.71 -12.14
N PHE A 98 -2.17 3.64 -11.44
CA PHE A 98 -2.39 2.66 -10.38
C PHE A 98 -3.76 1.99 -10.45
N GLU A 99 -3.79 0.69 -10.18
CA GLU A 99 -5.01 -0.08 -10.00
C GLU A 99 -5.18 -0.46 -8.53
N GLN A 100 -6.36 -0.20 -7.95
CA GLN A 100 -6.66 -0.58 -6.58
C GLN A 100 -6.90 -2.10 -6.48
N VAL A 101 -6.16 -2.77 -5.60
CA VAL A 101 -6.25 -4.23 -5.38
C VAL A 101 -6.85 -4.62 -4.04
N GLY A 102 -7.08 -3.66 -3.13
CA GLY A 102 -7.63 -3.97 -1.82
C GLY A 102 -7.67 -2.80 -0.86
N TYR A 103 -7.72 -3.12 0.42
CA TYR A 103 -7.78 -2.17 1.54
C TYR A 103 -6.82 -2.58 2.65
N ILE A 104 -6.32 -1.58 3.37
CA ILE A 104 -5.55 -1.75 4.60
C ILE A 104 -6.12 -0.87 5.70
N SER A 105 -6.11 -1.36 6.93
CA SER A 105 -6.49 -0.64 8.15
C SER A 105 -5.58 -1.04 9.31
N SER A 106 -5.77 -0.44 10.48
CA SER A 106 -5.08 -0.84 11.71
C SER A 106 -5.32 -2.30 12.11
N LYS A 107 -6.40 -2.93 11.63
CA LYS A 107 -6.74 -4.33 11.92
C LYS A 107 -6.08 -5.33 10.99
N GLY A 108 -5.65 -4.91 9.79
CA GLY A 108 -5.20 -5.84 8.76
C GLY A 108 -5.36 -5.36 7.33
N ILE A 109 -5.08 -6.28 6.41
CA ILE A 109 -5.14 -6.12 4.96
C ILE A 109 -6.23 -7.05 4.41
N LEU A 110 -7.04 -6.50 3.51
CA LEU A 110 -7.97 -7.25 2.68
C LEU A 110 -7.63 -7.02 1.21
N ILE A 111 -7.08 -8.05 0.57
CA ILE A 111 -6.76 -8.09 -0.85
C ILE A 111 -8.01 -8.59 -1.58
N ARG A 112 -8.48 -7.81 -2.56
CA ARG A 112 -9.67 -8.12 -3.38
C ARG A 112 -9.30 -8.60 -4.79
N ARG A 113 -8.06 -8.36 -5.22
CA ARG A 113 -7.52 -8.71 -6.54
C ARG A 113 -6.13 -9.31 -6.38
N MET A 114 -6.08 -10.50 -5.77
CA MET A 114 -4.82 -11.18 -5.46
C MET A 114 -4.01 -11.49 -6.71
N GLU A 115 -4.68 -11.86 -7.80
CA GLU A 115 -4.07 -12.13 -9.09
C GLU A 115 -3.27 -10.93 -9.63
N LYS A 116 -3.75 -9.71 -9.41
CA LYS A 116 -3.05 -8.48 -9.81
C LYS A 116 -1.84 -8.20 -8.94
N LEU A 117 -1.96 -8.45 -7.63
CA LEU A 117 -0.84 -8.34 -6.71
C LEU A 117 0.25 -9.36 -7.05
N MET A 118 -0.11 -10.64 -7.22
CA MET A 118 0.84 -11.70 -7.55
C MET A 118 1.57 -11.40 -8.86
N LYS A 119 0.85 -10.95 -9.89
CA LYS A 119 1.47 -10.52 -11.15
C LYS A 119 2.46 -9.36 -10.95
N TRP A 120 2.11 -8.37 -10.13
CA TRP A 120 3.02 -7.26 -9.81
C TRP A 120 4.31 -7.75 -9.13
N LEU A 121 4.19 -8.68 -8.17
CA LEU A 121 5.33 -9.25 -7.46
C LEU A 121 6.19 -10.14 -8.38
N GLU A 122 5.57 -10.88 -9.29
CA GLU A 122 6.25 -11.71 -10.29
C GLU A 122 7.11 -10.86 -11.24
N VAL A 123 6.53 -9.83 -11.87
CA VAL A 123 7.29 -8.93 -12.77
C VAL A 123 8.33 -8.08 -12.03
N SER A 124 8.24 -8.05 -10.70
CA SER A 124 9.16 -7.37 -9.80
C SER A 124 10.24 -8.26 -9.22
N ASP A 125 10.26 -9.56 -9.52
CA ASP A 125 11.16 -10.54 -8.92
C ASP A 125 11.08 -10.54 -7.37
N ALA A 126 9.85 -10.43 -6.84
CA ALA A 126 9.57 -10.25 -5.41
C ALA A 126 8.60 -11.31 -4.85
N MET A 127 8.48 -12.45 -5.52
CA MET A 127 7.54 -13.52 -5.16
C MET A 127 7.80 -14.10 -3.76
N ASP A 128 9.04 -14.12 -3.30
CA ASP A 128 9.39 -14.59 -1.93
C ASP A 128 8.76 -13.72 -0.83
N SER A 129 8.41 -12.48 -1.17
CA SER A 129 7.73 -11.54 -0.27
C SER A 129 6.20 -11.64 -0.34
N ALA A 130 5.64 -12.44 -1.24
CA ALA A 130 4.20 -12.48 -1.48
C ALA A 130 3.42 -12.90 -0.21
N PRO A 131 2.22 -12.31 0.00
CA PRO A 131 1.35 -12.72 1.08
C PRO A 131 0.77 -14.11 0.82
N GLU A 132 0.64 -14.91 1.88
CA GLU A 132 0.11 -16.28 1.79
C GLU A 132 -1.43 -16.32 1.71
N SER A 133 -2.12 -15.23 2.05
CA SER A 133 -3.58 -15.13 2.09
C SER A 133 -4.07 -13.75 1.69
N GLU A 134 -5.32 -13.68 1.21
CA GLU A 134 -6.00 -12.44 0.87
C GLU A 134 -6.44 -11.62 2.09
N ASN A 135 -6.61 -12.30 3.24
CA ASN A 135 -7.00 -11.66 4.49
C ASN A 135 -5.87 -11.83 5.52
N ILE A 136 -5.22 -10.71 5.84
CA ILE A 136 -4.07 -10.69 6.74
C ILE A 136 -4.47 -9.89 7.98
N VAL A 137 -4.46 -10.56 9.13
CA VAL A 137 -4.76 -9.93 10.42
C VAL A 137 -3.48 -9.37 11.01
N PHE A 138 -3.49 -8.09 11.37
CA PHE A 138 -2.39 -7.51 12.13
C PHE A 138 -2.58 -7.86 13.61
N ALA A 139 -1.56 -8.45 14.21
CA ALA A 139 -1.55 -8.67 15.65
C ALA A 139 -1.74 -7.32 16.36
N PRO A 140 -2.62 -7.24 17.38
CA PRO A 140 -2.75 -6.04 18.19
C PRO A 140 -1.40 -5.71 18.83
N PRO A 141 -1.07 -4.43 19.02
CA PRO A 141 0.16 -4.06 19.70
C PRO A 141 0.22 -4.76 21.06
N PRO A 142 1.38 -5.29 21.47
CA PRO A 142 1.51 -5.93 22.77
C PRO A 142 1.10 -4.93 23.86
N PRO A 143 0.42 -5.39 24.94
CA PRO A 143 0.01 -4.51 26.01
C PRO A 143 1.24 -3.78 26.59
N PRO A 144 1.08 -2.52 27.05
CA PRO A 144 2.19 -1.76 27.63
C PRO A 144 2.86 -2.59 28.71
N LYS A 145 4.20 -2.73 28.64
CA LYS A 145 4.95 -3.36 29.73
C LYS A 145 4.67 -2.54 30.99
N LYS A 146 4.05 -3.15 32.00
CA LYS A 146 3.92 -2.52 33.32
C LYS A 146 5.34 -2.22 33.81
N ILE A 147 5.69 -0.95 33.89
CA ILE A 147 6.88 -0.51 34.60
C ILE A 147 6.62 -0.88 36.06
N THR A 148 7.36 -1.85 36.57
CA THR A 148 7.30 -2.30 37.97
C THR A 148 8.45 -1.66 38.71
#